data_AF-A0A2C9L7U6-F1
#
_entry.id   AF-A0A2C9L7U6-F1
#
_cell.length_a   1.000
_cell.length_b   1.000
_cell.length_c   1.000
_cell.angle_alpha   90.00
_cell.angle_beta   90.00
_cell.angle_gamma   90.00
#
_symmetry.space_group_name_H-M   'P 1'
#
loop_
_entity.id
_entity.type
_entity.pdbx_description
1 polymer ?
#
loop_
_entity_poly.entity_id
_entity_poly.type
_entity_poly.pdbx_seq_one_letter_code
_entity_poly.pdbx_strand_id
1 'polypeptide(L)'
;MKTGIALTGNGSPTMMEILGVLDICEVSPNWVQAINPAVMKEMRSFRVYKNSLSELTLFIYNCCLHFDKMSAVAKEVLDDPCKYFQSLFPSLFMAIYRSLKASDRIDRTCYKPFF
;
A
#
# COMPACT_ATOMS: atom_id res chain seq x y z
N MET A 1 -8.95 -17.43 -16.80
CA MET A 1 -10.07 -17.29 -15.85
C MET A 1 -10.04 -15.88 -15.30
N LYS A 2 -11.09 -15.07 -15.51
CA LYS A 2 -11.20 -13.74 -14.88
C LYS A 2 -11.63 -13.97 -13.43
N THR A 3 -10.72 -13.83 -12.48
CA THR A 3 -11.04 -13.85 -11.04
C THR A 3 -11.83 -12.58 -10.72
N GLY A 4 -13.16 -12.71 -10.77
CA GLY A 4 -14.09 -11.62 -10.46
C GLY A 4 -13.96 -11.23 -8.99
N ILE A 5 -13.62 -9.97 -8.75
CA ILE A 5 -13.63 -9.36 -7.43
C ILE A 5 -15.08 -9.30 -6.94
N ALA A 6 -15.37 -9.86 -5.76
CA ALA A 6 -16.69 -9.77 -5.16
C ALA A 6 -17.00 -8.29 -4.84
N LEU A 7 -18.05 -7.77 -5.47
CA LEU A 7 -18.53 -6.40 -5.30
C LEU A 7 -19.28 -6.29 -3.97
N THR A 8 -18.75 -5.56 -2.99
CA THR A 8 -19.51 -5.17 -1.80
C THR A 8 -19.98 -3.71 -1.94
N GLY A 9 -21.23 -3.55 -2.35
CA GLY A 9 -21.95 -2.25 -2.40
C GLY A 9 -21.99 -1.56 -3.78
N ASN A 10 -23.14 -0.93 -4.06
CA ASN A 10 -23.58 -0.08 -5.19
C ASN A 10 -22.61 0.27 -6.35
N GLY A 11 -21.98 -0.71 -6.97
CA GLY A 11 -21.32 -0.56 -8.27
C GLY A 11 -19.82 -0.25 -8.19
N SER A 12 -19.03 -1.19 -8.70
CA SER A 12 -17.57 -1.16 -8.91
C SER A 12 -16.68 -1.42 -7.66
N PRO A 13 -15.74 -2.37 -7.75
CA PRO A 13 -14.92 -2.81 -6.61
C PRO A 13 -14.01 -1.69 -6.11
N THR A 14 -13.84 -1.54 -4.80
CA THR A 14 -12.99 -0.50 -4.19
C THR A 14 -11.51 -0.68 -4.55
N MET A 15 -10.70 0.38 -4.38
CA MET A 15 -9.25 0.27 -4.65
C MET A 15 -8.58 -0.78 -3.76
N MET A 16 -9.04 -0.89 -2.51
CA MET A 16 -8.54 -1.89 -1.57
C MET A 16 -8.90 -3.32 -2.00
N GLU A 17 -10.09 -3.52 -2.56
CA GLU A 17 -10.49 -4.80 -3.15
C GLU A 17 -9.66 -5.13 -4.40
N ILE A 18 -9.41 -4.16 -5.28
CA ILE A 18 -8.57 -4.32 -6.47
C ILE A 18 -7.15 -4.76 -6.08
N LEU A 19 -6.55 -4.09 -5.10
CA LEU A 19 -5.23 -4.46 -4.59
C LEU A 19 -5.23 -5.79 -3.84
N GLY A 20 -6.36 -6.21 -3.28
CA GLY A 20 -6.50 -7.45 -2.53
C GLY A 20 -6.43 -8.72 -3.39
N VAL A 21 -6.60 -8.61 -4.71
CA VAL A 21 -6.57 -9.76 -5.64
C VAL A 21 -5.17 -10.02 -6.21
N LEU A 22 -4.25 -9.08 -6.06
CA LEU A 22 -2.91 -9.21 -6.60
C LEU A 22 -1.98 -10.01 -5.69
N ASP A 23 -1.10 -10.76 -6.34
CA ASP A 23 -0.03 -11.45 -5.65
C ASP A 23 1.01 -10.45 -5.18
N ILE A 24 1.16 -10.32 -3.86
CA ILE A 24 2.14 -9.45 -3.23
C ILE A 24 3.57 -9.92 -3.50
N CYS A 25 3.79 -11.19 -3.91
CA CYS A 25 5.13 -11.75 -4.12
C CYS A 25 5.96 -11.00 -5.17
N GLU A 26 5.32 -10.33 -6.13
CA GLU A 26 6.01 -9.48 -7.12
C GLU A 26 6.63 -8.20 -6.50
N VAL A 27 6.11 -7.78 -5.35
CA VAL A 27 6.58 -6.59 -4.59
C VAL A 27 7.47 -7.02 -3.44
N SER A 28 7.02 -8.01 -2.66
CA SER A 28 7.76 -8.59 -1.54
C SER A 28 7.14 -9.93 -1.12
N PRO A 29 7.94 -10.97 -0.86
CA PRO A 29 7.42 -12.22 -0.31
C PRO A 29 6.84 -12.03 1.10
N ASN A 30 7.39 -11.08 1.87
CA ASN A 30 6.89 -10.74 3.20
C ASN A 30 7.24 -9.29 3.58
N TRP A 31 6.40 -8.34 3.19
CA TRP A 31 6.69 -6.92 3.43
C TRP A 31 6.69 -6.58 4.92
N VAL A 32 5.89 -7.29 5.73
CA VAL A 32 5.79 -7.05 7.18
C VAL A 32 7.12 -7.27 7.88
N GLN A 33 7.94 -8.21 7.40
CA GLN A 33 9.28 -8.47 7.92
C GLN A 33 10.35 -7.53 7.34
N ALA A 34 10.11 -6.94 6.17
CA ALA A 34 11.03 -6.01 5.53
C ALA A 34 11.03 -4.60 6.17
N ILE A 35 9.96 -4.23 6.87
CA ILE A 35 9.87 -2.93 7.55
C ILE A 35 10.74 -2.92 8.80
N ASN A 36 11.47 -1.82 9.01
CA ASN A 36 12.22 -1.58 10.24
C ASN A 36 11.32 -1.75 11.49
N PRO A 37 11.77 -2.49 12.52
CA PRO A 37 10.98 -2.74 13.72
C PRO A 37 10.49 -1.49 14.46
N ALA A 38 11.25 -0.39 14.44
CA ALA A 38 10.84 0.87 15.07
C ALA A 38 9.58 1.44 14.41
N VAL A 39 9.56 1.49 13.07
CA VAL A 39 8.40 1.96 12.29
C VAL A 39 7.22 1.01 12.43
N MET A 40 7.47 -0.30 12.37
CA MET A 40 6.43 -1.32 12.53
C MET A 40 5.78 -1.27 13.91
N LYS A 41 6.56 -1.00 14.97
CA LYS A 41 6.04 -0.88 16.34
C LYS A 41 5.06 0.28 16.48
N GLU A 42 5.38 1.44 15.92
CA GLU A 42 4.47 2.61 15.91
C GLU A 42 3.13 2.23 15.26
N MET A 43 3.18 1.64 14.07
CA MET A 43 1.98 1.33 13.30
C MET A 43 1.16 0.18 13.88
N ARG A 44 1.79 -0.82 14.52
CA ARG A 44 1.10 -1.92 15.19
C ARG A 44 0.27 -1.50 16.40
N SER A 45 0.58 -0.35 17.00
CA SER A 45 -0.25 0.21 18.08
C SER A 45 -1.67 0.56 17.62
N PHE A 46 -1.84 0.85 16.32
CA PHE A 46 -3.14 1.23 15.75
C PHE A 46 -3.91 0.03 15.19
N ARG A 47 -3.21 -0.95 14.61
CA ARG A 47 -3.83 -2.13 13.96
C ARG A 47 -2.81 -3.22 13.64
N VAL A 48 -3.31 -4.44 13.48
CA VAL A 48 -2.53 -5.56 12.94
C VAL A 48 -2.60 -5.55 11.41
N TYR A 49 -1.44 -5.71 10.76
CA TYR A 49 -1.35 -5.75 9.30
C TYR A 49 -1.14 -7.18 8.80
N LYS A 50 -1.73 -7.50 7.64
CA LYS A 50 -1.52 -8.77 6.94
C LYS A 50 -0.56 -8.58 5.77
N ASN A 51 0.11 -9.66 5.36
CA ASN A 51 1.01 -9.64 4.20
C ASN A 51 0.23 -9.62 2.88
N SER A 52 -0.36 -8.47 2.51
CA SER A 52 -1.00 -8.22 1.21
C SER A 52 -0.65 -6.83 0.68
N LEU A 53 -0.91 -6.60 -0.61
CA LEU A 53 -0.65 -5.31 -1.27
C LEU A 53 -1.56 -4.19 -0.79
N SER A 54 -2.84 -4.52 -0.54
CA SER A 54 -3.79 -3.59 0.06
C SER A 54 -3.33 -3.12 1.45
N GLU A 55 -2.87 -4.04 2.28
CA GLU A 55 -2.38 -3.75 3.63
C GLU A 55 -1.05 -2.98 3.62
N LEU A 56 -0.14 -3.29 2.70
CA LEU A 56 1.09 -2.50 2.50
C LEU A 56 0.77 -1.07 2.08
N THR A 57 -0.16 -0.89 1.14
CA THR A 57 -0.57 0.44 0.66
C THR A 57 -1.18 1.26 1.80
N LEU A 58 -2.02 0.63 2.63
CA LEU A 58 -2.62 1.27 3.79
C LEU A 58 -1.60 1.54 4.90
N PHE A 59 -0.62 0.67 5.10
CA PHE A 59 0.50 0.90 6.00
C PHE A 59 1.28 2.15 5.60
N ILE A 60 1.65 2.27 4.34
CA ILE A 60 2.38 3.44 3.80
C ILE A 60 1.56 4.72 3.97
N TYR A 61 0.27 4.67 3.62
CA TYR A 61 -0.63 5.79 3.84
C TYR A 61 -0.67 6.24 5.30
N ASN A 62 -0.80 5.29 6.24
CA ASN A 62 -0.82 5.60 7.67
C ASN A 62 0.51 6.16 8.17
N CYS A 63 1.64 5.65 7.66
CA CYS A 63 2.95 6.20 7.99
C CYS A 63 3.06 7.67 7.58
N CYS A 64 2.64 8.01 6.36
CA CYS A 64 2.66 9.40 5.89
C CYS A 64 1.67 10.28 6.67
N LEU A 65 0.45 9.78 6.91
CA LEU A 65 -0.60 10.52 7.63
C LEU A 65 -0.23 10.83 9.08
N HIS A 66 0.52 9.93 9.72
CA HIS A 66 0.88 10.04 11.13
C HIS A 66 2.35 10.33 11.36
N PHE A 67 3.10 10.66 10.32
CA PHE A 67 4.54 10.89 10.38
C PHE A 67 4.92 11.86 11.51
N ASP A 68 4.25 13.01 11.59
CA ASP A 68 4.51 14.04 12.61
C ASP A 68 4.26 13.59 14.04
N LYS A 69 3.46 12.54 14.24
CA LYS A 69 3.12 11.98 15.56
C LYS A 69 3.99 10.79 15.96
N MET A 70 4.80 10.27 15.04
CA MET A 70 5.72 9.17 15.34
C MET A 70 6.83 9.60 16.29
N SER A 71 7.40 8.63 17.00
CA SER A 71 8.60 8.85 17.81
C SER A 71 9.77 9.36 16.96
N ALA A 72 10.72 10.07 17.61
CA ALA A 72 11.92 10.58 16.93
C ALA A 72 12.71 9.47 16.23
N VAL A 73 12.81 8.29 16.86
CA VAL A 73 13.50 7.11 16.30
C VAL A 73 12.83 6.64 15.01
N ALA A 74 11.49 6.53 14.98
CA ALA A 74 10.79 6.11 13.77
C ALA A 74 10.88 7.16 12.65
N LYS A 75 10.84 8.46 13.01
CA LYS A 75 11.05 9.56 12.05
C LYS A 75 12.45 9.54 11.46
N GLU A 76 13.49 9.31 12.27
CA GLU A 76 14.87 9.21 11.81
C GLU A 76 15.07 8.03 10.85
N VAL A 77 14.46 6.88 11.17
CA VAL A 77 14.50 5.70 10.29
C VAL A 77 13.80 5.95 8.96
N LEU A 78 12.65 6.63 8.98
CA LEU A 78 11.90 6.94 7.76
C LEU A 78 12.57 8.05 6.96
N ASP A 79 13.12 9.07 7.63
CA ASP A 79 13.67 10.32 7.08
C ASP A 79 12.72 10.97 6.06
N ASP A 80 12.78 10.51 4.80
CA ASP A 80 11.81 10.73 3.74
C ASP A 80 10.98 9.44 3.50
N PRO A 81 9.71 9.39 3.94
CA PRO A 81 8.87 8.21 3.79
C PRO A 81 8.76 7.69 2.35
N CYS A 82 8.71 8.60 1.37
CA CYS A 82 8.60 8.21 -0.05
C CYS A 82 9.86 7.47 -0.50
N LYS A 83 11.05 8.02 -0.19
CA LYS A 83 12.33 7.38 -0.53
C LYS A 83 12.51 6.06 0.23
N TYR A 84 12.17 6.02 1.51
CA TYR A 84 12.27 4.81 2.32
C TYR A 84 11.48 3.66 1.70
N PHE A 85 10.19 3.85 1.41
CA PHE A 85 9.35 2.79 0.85
C PHE A 85 9.70 2.45 -0.60
N GLN A 86 10.13 3.43 -1.40
CA GLN A 86 10.59 3.16 -2.77
C GLN A 86 11.88 2.33 -2.78
N SER A 87 12.78 2.54 -1.82
CA SER A 87 14.00 1.74 -1.70
C SER A 87 13.72 0.30 -1.26
N LEU A 88 12.78 0.09 -0.33
CA LEU A 88 12.38 -1.24 0.14
C LEU A 88 11.55 -2.01 -0.88
N PHE A 89 10.70 -1.32 -1.63
CA PHE A 89 9.76 -1.93 -2.58
C PHE A 89 9.83 -1.25 -3.95
N PRO A 90 10.92 -1.44 -4.72
CA PRO A 90 11.11 -0.75 -6.00
C PRO A 90 9.99 -1.00 -7.02
N SER A 91 9.38 -2.19 -6.97
CA SER A 91 8.28 -2.60 -7.87
C SER A 91 6.90 -2.11 -7.43
N LEU A 92 6.77 -1.49 -6.25
CA LEU A 92 5.48 -1.13 -5.64
C LEU A 92 4.64 -0.23 -6.54
N PHE A 93 5.25 0.84 -7.06
CA PHE A 93 4.55 1.78 -7.93
C PHE A 93 3.99 1.08 -9.17
N MET A 94 4.81 0.28 -9.84
CA MET A 94 4.41 -0.43 -11.05
C MET A 94 3.34 -1.49 -10.76
N ALA A 95 3.40 -2.16 -9.60
CA ALA A 95 2.38 -3.11 -9.19
C ALA A 95 1.02 -2.42 -9.02
N ILE A 96 0.97 -1.30 -8.27
CA ILE A 96 -0.25 -0.50 -8.05
C ILE A 96 -0.78 0.08 -9.36
N TYR A 97 0.11 0.64 -10.19
CA TYR A 97 -0.26 1.22 -11.49
C TYR A 97 -0.90 0.18 -12.42
N ARG A 98 -0.32 -1.04 -12.49
CA ARG A 98 -0.91 -2.15 -13.25
C ARG A 98 -2.28 -2.55 -12.71
N SER A 99 -2.47 -2.56 -11.38
CA SER A 99 -3.79 -2.84 -10.77
C SER A 99 -4.82 -1.79 -11.18
N LEU A 100 -4.46 -0.51 -11.10
CA LEU A 100 -5.34 0.59 -11.48
C LEU A 100 -5.73 0.52 -12.94
N LYS A 101 -4.75 0.29 -13.82
CA LYS A 101 -4.98 0.16 -15.26
C LYS A 101 -5.91 -1.00 -15.61
N ALA A 102 -5.88 -2.09 -14.84
CA ALA A 102 -6.76 -3.24 -15.04
C ALA A 102 -8.17 -3.08 -14.42
N SER A 103 -8.41 -2.02 -13.64
CA SER A 103 -9.62 -1.89 -12.82
C SER A 103 -10.75 -1.06 -13.43
N ASP A 104 -10.64 -0.64 -14.69
CA ASP A 104 -11.57 0.28 -15.39
C ASP A 104 -11.80 1.61 -14.67
N ARG A 105 -10.97 1.95 -13.67
CA ARG A 105 -11.11 3.17 -12.85
C ARG A 105 -10.24 4.34 -13.30
N ILE A 106 -9.42 4.17 -14.33
CA ILE A 106 -8.43 5.17 -14.77
C ILE A 106 -9.06 6.55 -15.06
N ASP A 107 -10.34 6.59 -15.45
CA ASP A 107 -11.06 7.82 -15.76
C ASP A 107 -11.46 8.66 -14.54
N ARG A 108 -11.33 8.11 -13.32
CA ARG A 108 -11.62 8.86 -12.09
C ARG A 108 -10.67 10.06 -11.98
N THR A 109 -11.21 11.22 -11.60
CA THR A 109 -10.46 12.48 -11.50
C THR A 109 -9.17 12.37 -10.69
N CYS A 110 -9.17 11.57 -9.62
CA CYS A 110 -7.99 11.36 -8.77
C CYS A 110 -6.85 10.56 -9.44
N TYR A 111 -7.12 9.86 -10.54
CA TYR A 111 -6.11 9.06 -11.26
C TYR A 111 -5.63 9.69 -12.56
N LYS A 112 -6.35 10.69 -13.10
CA LYS A 112 -5.97 11.42 -14.32
C LYS A 112 -4.53 11.96 -14.34
N PRO A 113 -3.92 12.43 -13.23
CA PRO A 113 -2.52 12.87 -13.28
C PRO A 113 -1.51 11.76 -13.61
N PHE A 114 -1.91 10.49 -13.55
CA PHE A 114 -1.05 9.34 -13.76
C PHE A 114 -1.31 8.61 -15.09
N PHE A 115 -2.29 9.06 -15.88
CA PHE A 115 -2.72 8.46 -17.16
C PHE A 115 -2.98 9.53 -18.22
#